data_AF-A0A0M4CUN7-F1
#
_entry.id   AF-A0A0M4CUN7-F1
#
_cell.length_a   1.000
_cell.length_b   1.000
_cell.length_c   1.000
_cell.angle_alpha   90.00
_cell.angle_beta   90.00
_cell.angle_gamma   90.00
#
_symmetry.space_group_name_H-M   'P 1'
#
loop_
_entity.id
_entity.type
_entity.pdbx_description
1 polymer ?
#
loop_
_entity_poly.entity_id
_entity_poly.type
_entity_poly.pdbx_seq_one_letter_code
_entity_poly.pdbx_strand_id
1 'polypeptide(L)'
;MLGLILPLATRLVGERFAKAASWAFIALLVLGALYAAYCWAWDRGRDYERAAWQTEVAEIRKERDDAMAALGAADAKDADALETSITENRKALDDETANLPDQPLSDRQRARACRELMRQGRRCPAPAAAP
;
A
#
# COMPACT_ATOMS: atom_id res chain seq x y z
N MET A 1 -65.86 -27.93 54.71
CA MET A 1 -65.39 -28.63 53.49
C MET A 1 -64.57 -27.75 52.53
N LEU A 2 -64.53 -26.42 52.68
CA LEU A 2 -63.73 -25.53 51.82
C LEU A 2 -62.20 -25.60 52.00
N GLY A 3 -61.70 -26.07 53.15
CA GLY A 3 -60.25 -26.09 53.46
C GLY A 3 -59.43 -27.17 52.74
N LEU A 4 -60.06 -28.21 52.18
CA LEU A 4 -59.39 -29.33 51.52
C LEU A 4 -59.25 -29.17 49.99
N ILE A 5 -59.99 -28.24 49.38
CA ILE A 5 -60.02 -28.05 47.93
C ILE A 5 -58.86 -27.14 47.47
N LEU A 6 -58.48 -26.15 48.29
CA LEU A 6 -57.35 -25.24 48.02
C LEU A 6 -55.99 -25.95 47.79
N PRO A 7 -55.54 -26.89 48.66
CA PRO A 7 -54.24 -27.54 48.51
C PRO A 7 -54.18 -28.54 47.33
N LEU A 8 -55.33 -29.06 46.89
CA LEU A 8 -55.43 -29.93 45.72
C LEU A 8 -55.37 -29.11 44.42
N ALA A 9 -56.03 -27.96 44.38
CA ALA A 9 -55.98 -27.04 43.25
C ALA A 9 -54.56 -26.47 43.02
N THR A 10 -53.83 -26.12 44.09
CA THR A 10 -52.45 -25.62 43.98
C THR A 10 -51.46 -26.70 43.53
N ARG A 11 -51.65 -27.97 43.91
CA ARG A 11 -50.83 -29.10 43.40
C ARG A 11 -51.09 -29.39 41.92
N LEU A 12 -52.35 -29.39 41.49
CA LEU A 12 -52.73 -29.63 40.09
C LEU A 12 -52.27 -28.51 39.15
N VAL A 13 -52.37 -27.26 39.61
CA VAL A 13 -51.82 -26.10 38.89
C VAL A 13 -50.29 -26.16 38.85
N GLY A 14 -49.65 -26.59 39.94
CA GLY A 14 -48.20 -26.77 40.04
C GLY A 14 -47.62 -27.80 39.08
N GLU A 15 -48.26 -28.97 38.92
CA GLU A 15 -47.80 -30.00 37.97
C GLU A 15 -47.87 -29.54 36.51
N ARG A 16 -48.94 -28.84 36.13
CA ARG A 16 -49.09 -28.31 34.77
C ARG A 16 -48.11 -27.18 34.49
N PHE A 17 -47.85 -26.32 35.48
CA PHE A 17 -46.82 -25.30 35.39
C PHE A 17 -45.41 -25.88 35.31
N ALA A 18 -45.09 -26.89 36.13
CA ALA A 18 -43.80 -27.56 36.11
C ALA A 18 -43.52 -28.24 34.76
N LYS A 19 -44.53 -28.88 34.18
CA LYS A 19 -44.43 -29.49 32.84
C LYS A 19 -44.28 -28.44 31.74
N ALA A 20 -45.01 -27.33 31.81
CA ALA A 20 -44.85 -26.22 30.86
C ALA A 20 -43.46 -25.58 30.97
N ALA A 21 -42.98 -25.37 32.20
CA ALA A 21 -41.66 -24.81 32.47
C ALA A 21 -40.54 -25.75 31.98
N SER A 22 -40.67 -27.06 32.16
CA SER A 22 -39.69 -28.03 31.64
C SER A 22 -39.64 -28.02 30.12
N TRP A 23 -40.81 -27.97 29.45
CA TRP A 23 -40.86 -27.86 27.99
C TRP A 23 -40.29 -26.54 27.48
N ALA A 24 -40.57 -25.43 28.17
CA ALA A 24 -40.00 -24.13 27.85
C ALA A 24 -38.47 -24.15 27.98
N PHE A 25 -37.94 -24.76 29.05
CA PHE A 25 -36.50 -24.88 29.25
C PHE A 25 -35.82 -25.75 28.19
N ILE A 26 -36.44 -26.88 27.83
CA ILE A 26 -35.97 -27.74 26.74
C ILE A 26 -35.98 -26.97 25.41
N ALA A 27 -37.06 -26.26 25.10
CA ALA A 27 -37.15 -25.45 23.89
C ALA A 27 -36.06 -24.36 23.84
N LEU A 28 -35.78 -23.73 24.98
CA LEU A 28 -34.71 -22.73 25.11
C LEU A 28 -33.32 -23.34 24.89
N LEU A 29 -33.07 -24.53 25.44
CA LEU A 29 -31.82 -25.26 25.20
C LEU A 29 -31.65 -25.66 23.73
N VAL A 30 -32.72 -26.15 23.10
CA VAL A 30 -32.68 -26.52 21.67
C VAL A 30 -32.43 -25.30 20.80
N LEU A 31 -33.13 -24.19 21.04
CA LEU A 31 -32.91 -22.94 20.33
C LEU A 31 -31.49 -22.40 20.56
N GLY A 32 -30.99 -22.45 21.80
CA GLY A 32 -29.63 -22.05 22.13
C GLY A 32 -28.58 -22.90 21.41
N ALA A 33 -28.76 -24.22 21.36
CA ALA A 33 -27.87 -25.12 20.65
C ALA A 33 -27.88 -24.89 19.13
N LEU A 34 -29.06 -24.68 18.54
CA LEU A 34 -29.19 -24.36 17.12
C LEU A 34 -28.54 -23.02 16.79
N TYR A 35 -28.73 -22.01 17.64
CA TYR A 35 -28.11 -20.71 17.47
C TYR A 35 -26.58 -20.78 17.56
N ALA A 36 -26.04 -21.49 18.55
CA ALA A 36 -24.61 -21.70 18.69
C ALA A 36 -24.02 -22.45 17.48
N ALA A 37 -24.70 -23.48 16.97
CA ALA A 37 -24.29 -24.20 15.77
C ALA A 37 -24.30 -23.30 14.53
N TYR A 38 -25.31 -22.44 14.40
CA TYR A 38 -25.39 -21.45 13.32
C TYR A 38 -24.22 -20.45 13.38
N CYS A 39 -23.93 -19.87 14.54
CA CYS A 39 -22.80 -18.96 14.72
C CYS A 39 -21.46 -19.65 14.40
N TRP A 40 -21.27 -20.88 14.88
CA TRP A 40 -20.06 -21.64 14.62
C TRP A 40 -19.86 -21.95 13.13
N ALA A 41 -20.93 -22.32 12.43
CA ALA A 41 -20.88 -22.57 10.99
C ALA A 41 -20.59 -21.29 10.19
N TRP A 42 -21.21 -20.17 10.60
CA TRP A 42 -21.00 -18.86 9.99
C TRP A 42 -19.55 -18.38 10.15
N ASP A 43 -18.99 -18.45 11.36
CA ASP A 43 -17.61 -18.05 11.63
C ASP A 43 -16.61 -18.92 10.88
N ARG A 44 -16.81 -20.24 10.84
CA ARG A 44 -15.95 -21.15 10.05
C ARG A 44 -15.95 -20.85 8.56
N GLY A 45 -17.12 -20.57 7.98
CA GLY A 45 -17.22 -20.24 6.56
C GLY A 45 -16.44 -18.96 6.23
N ARG A 46 -16.65 -17.93 7.05
CA ARG A 46 -15.96 -16.64 6.92
C ARG A 46 -14.45 -16.74 7.11
N ASP A 47 -13.97 -17.58 8.04
CA ASP A 47 -12.55 -17.78 8.27
C ASP A 47 -11.87 -18.51 7.10
N TYR A 48 -12.55 -19.48 6.49
CA TYR A 48 -12.06 -20.16 5.29
C TYR A 48 -11.93 -19.22 4.09
N GLU A 49 -12.96 -18.43 3.83
CA GLU A 49 -12.90 -17.42 2.77
C GLU A 49 -11.78 -16.42 3.05
N ARG A 50 -11.68 -15.91 4.27
CA ARG A 50 -10.63 -14.95 4.65
C ARG A 50 -9.22 -15.54 4.51
N ALA A 51 -9.03 -16.81 4.82
CA ALA A 51 -7.74 -17.49 4.61
C ALA A 51 -7.38 -17.56 3.12
N ALA A 52 -8.34 -17.93 2.26
CA ALA A 52 -8.13 -17.95 0.80
C ALA A 52 -7.81 -16.56 0.23
N TRP A 53 -8.52 -15.52 0.69
CA TRP A 53 -8.23 -14.14 0.31
C TRP A 53 -6.84 -13.68 0.77
N GLN A 54 -6.41 -14.07 1.97
CA GLN A 54 -5.09 -13.71 2.46
C GLN A 54 -3.97 -14.39 1.67
N THR A 55 -4.17 -15.63 1.23
CA THR A 55 -3.19 -16.34 0.39
C THR A 55 -3.07 -15.67 -0.98
N GLU A 56 -4.18 -15.33 -1.64
CA GLU A 56 -4.16 -14.63 -2.94
C GLU A 56 -3.48 -13.25 -2.83
N VAL A 57 -3.82 -12.48 -1.78
CA VAL A 57 -3.20 -11.17 -1.55
C VAL A 57 -1.70 -11.30 -1.27
N ALA A 58 -1.27 -12.35 -0.57
CA ALA A 58 0.14 -12.60 -0.33
C ALA A 58 0.91 -12.93 -1.61
N GLU A 59 0.32 -13.73 -2.50
CA GLU A 59 0.90 -14.04 -3.82
C GLU A 59 1.03 -12.78 -4.68
N ILE A 60 -0.02 -11.98 -4.79
CA ILE A 60 0.01 -10.71 -5.55
C ILE A 60 1.07 -9.76 -5.00
N ARG A 61 1.19 -9.65 -3.68
CA ARG A 61 2.22 -8.80 -3.05
C ARG A 61 3.62 -9.29 -3.37
N LYS A 62 3.83 -10.62 -3.32
CA LYS A 62 5.11 -11.22 -3.64
C LYS A 62 5.50 -10.96 -5.10
N GLU A 63 4.58 -11.18 -6.05
CA GLU A 63 4.83 -10.90 -7.47
C GLU A 63 5.19 -9.44 -7.72
N ARG A 64 4.47 -8.51 -7.07
CA ARG A 64 4.77 -7.08 -7.14
C ARG A 64 6.17 -6.78 -6.58
N ASP A 65 6.51 -7.35 -5.43
CA ASP A 65 7.79 -7.09 -4.77
C ASP A 65 8.96 -7.65 -5.61
N ASP A 66 8.79 -8.84 -6.19
CA ASP A 66 9.77 -9.44 -7.10
C ASP A 66 9.96 -8.59 -8.38
N ALA A 67 8.86 -8.07 -8.96
CA ALA A 67 8.92 -7.18 -10.11
C ALA A 67 9.60 -5.83 -9.79
N MET A 68 9.29 -5.24 -8.63
CA MET A 68 9.93 -4.00 -8.17
C MET A 68 11.42 -4.19 -7.88
N ALA A 69 11.82 -5.35 -7.32
CA ALA A 69 13.21 -5.67 -7.10
C ALA A 69 13.98 -5.82 -8.43
N ALA A 70 13.37 -6.46 -9.43
CA ALA A 70 13.96 -6.58 -10.76
C ALA A 70 14.13 -5.22 -11.45
N LEU A 71 13.11 -4.35 -11.37
CA LEU A 71 13.17 -2.99 -11.90
C LEU A 71 14.25 -2.15 -11.18
N GLY A 72 14.30 -2.19 -9.85
CA GLY A 72 15.32 -1.46 -9.09
C GLY A 72 16.75 -1.88 -9.43
N ALA A 73 16.98 -3.17 -9.73
CA ALA A 73 18.28 -3.65 -10.17
C ALA A 73 18.65 -3.18 -11.59
N ALA A 74 17.66 -2.99 -12.48
CA ALA A 74 17.89 -2.43 -13.81
C ALA A 74 18.16 -0.92 -13.72
N ASP A 75 17.33 -0.18 -12.98
CA ASP A 75 17.49 1.27 -12.78
C ASP A 75 18.84 1.62 -12.15
N ALA A 76 19.32 0.82 -11.20
CA ALA A 76 20.64 1.02 -10.60
C ALA A 76 21.78 0.86 -11.62
N LYS A 77 21.71 -0.14 -12.51
CA LYS A 77 22.72 -0.34 -13.56
C LYS A 77 22.72 0.79 -14.57
N ASP A 78 21.53 1.26 -14.95
CA ASP A 78 21.38 2.36 -15.90
C ASP A 78 21.89 3.68 -15.29
N ALA A 79 21.65 3.91 -14.00
CA ALA A 79 22.19 5.06 -13.28
C ALA A 79 23.73 5.04 -13.23
N ASP A 80 24.35 3.90 -12.89
CA ASP A 80 25.81 3.73 -12.87
C ASP A 80 26.42 3.95 -14.26
N ALA A 81 25.79 3.41 -15.31
CA ALA A 81 26.22 3.60 -16.69
C ALA A 81 26.13 5.08 -17.12
N LEU A 82 25.05 5.76 -16.73
CA LEU A 82 24.85 7.18 -17.01
C LEU A 82 25.93 8.02 -16.31
N GLU A 83 26.19 7.78 -15.02
CA GLU A 83 27.23 8.49 -14.25
C GLU A 83 28.62 8.30 -14.86
N THR A 84 28.94 7.07 -15.26
CA THR A 84 30.20 6.75 -15.94
C THR A 84 30.31 7.52 -17.25
N SER A 85 29.26 7.50 -18.09
CA SER A 85 29.26 8.22 -19.36
C SER A 85 29.37 9.74 -19.20
N ILE A 86 28.73 10.33 -18.19
CA ILE A 86 28.83 11.76 -17.88
C ILE A 86 30.26 12.11 -17.48
N THR A 87 30.89 11.27 -16.67
CA THR A 87 32.28 11.48 -16.22
C THR A 87 33.27 11.38 -17.37
N GLU A 88 33.11 10.38 -18.24
CA GLU A 88 33.92 10.22 -19.45
C GLU A 88 33.73 11.39 -20.42
N ASN A 89 32.49 11.80 -20.67
CA ASN A 89 32.20 12.94 -21.54
C ASN A 89 32.77 14.25 -20.99
N ARG A 90 32.76 14.45 -19.66
CA ARG A 90 33.40 15.61 -19.04
C ARG A 90 34.90 15.60 -19.24
N LYS A 91 35.57 14.46 -19.00
CA LYS A 91 37.01 14.33 -19.24
C LYS A 91 37.36 14.59 -20.70
N ALA A 92 36.59 14.04 -21.64
CA ALA A 92 36.81 14.28 -23.07
C ALA A 92 36.66 15.76 -23.43
N LEU A 93 35.64 16.44 -22.90
CA LEU A 93 35.47 17.90 -23.07
C LEU A 93 36.62 18.69 -22.44
N ASP A 94 37.06 18.31 -21.24
CA ASP A 94 38.18 18.97 -20.55
C ASP A 94 39.49 18.77 -21.32
N ASP A 95 39.76 17.58 -21.85
CA ASP A 95 40.94 17.25 -22.66
C ASP A 95 40.93 17.98 -24.02
N GLU A 96 39.76 18.05 -24.67
CA GLU A 96 39.57 18.83 -25.89
C GLU A 96 39.81 20.32 -25.62
N THR A 97 39.26 20.86 -24.52
CA THR A 97 39.37 22.28 -24.17
C THR A 97 40.73 22.68 -23.60
N ALA A 98 41.47 21.78 -22.98
CA ALA A 98 42.82 22.04 -22.43
C ALA A 98 43.83 22.48 -23.51
N ASN A 99 43.59 22.13 -24.78
CA ASN A 99 44.46 22.48 -25.90
C ASN A 99 43.93 23.63 -26.75
N LEU A 100 42.77 24.23 -26.42
CA LEU A 100 42.32 25.43 -27.13
C LEU A 100 43.17 26.63 -26.66
N PRO A 101 43.70 27.44 -27.60
CA PRO A 101 44.30 28.70 -27.22
C PRO A 101 43.25 29.58 -26.55
N ASP A 102 43.60 30.20 -25.42
CA ASP A 102 42.80 31.22 -24.73
C ASP A 102 42.66 32.48 -25.59
N GLN A 103 41.93 32.36 -26.70
CA GLN A 103 41.64 33.47 -27.60
C GLN A 103 40.35 34.15 -27.12
N PRO A 104 40.39 35.45 -26.83
CA PRO A 104 39.18 36.16 -26.45
C PRO A 104 38.18 36.12 -27.61
N LEU A 105 36.92 35.83 -27.31
CA LEU A 105 35.83 35.89 -28.29
C LEU A 105 35.84 37.25 -29.01
N SER A 106 35.73 37.26 -30.33
CA SER A 106 35.53 38.49 -31.10
C SER A 106 34.19 39.14 -30.76
N ASP A 107 34.07 40.46 -30.95
CA ASP A 107 32.84 41.20 -30.63
C ASP A 107 31.59 40.64 -31.32
N ARG A 108 31.75 40.16 -32.56
CA ARG A 108 30.66 39.50 -33.32
C ARG A 108 30.24 38.17 -32.69
N GLN A 109 31.19 37.37 -32.20
CA GLN A 109 30.91 36.11 -31.51
C GLN A 109 30.27 36.37 -30.14
N ARG A 110 30.75 37.35 -29.38
CA ARG A 110 30.12 37.76 -28.11
C ARG A 110 28.69 38.22 -28.32
N ALA A 111 28.42 39.03 -29.34
CA ALA A 111 27.07 39.49 -29.65
C ALA A 111 26.11 38.36 -30.07
N ARG A 112 26.62 37.26 -30.63
CA ARG A 112 25.83 36.05 -30.92
C ARG A 112 25.60 35.23 -29.66
N ALA A 113 26.65 34.96 -28.88
CA ALA A 113 26.55 34.23 -27.62
C ALA A 113 25.62 34.93 -26.61
N CYS A 114 25.70 36.26 -26.51
CA CYS A 114 24.82 37.07 -25.68
C CYS A 114 23.35 36.98 -26.12
N ARG A 115 23.07 36.99 -27.44
CA ARG A 115 21.71 36.77 -27.95
C ARG A 115 21.16 35.40 -27.56
N GLU A 116 22.00 34.37 -27.61
CA GLU A 116 21.59 33.01 -27.24
C GLU A 116 21.36 32.87 -25.73
N LEU A 117 22.22 33.47 -24.89
CA LEU A 117 22.03 33.51 -23.43
C LEU A 117 20.76 34.26 -23.05
N MET A 118 20.46 35.38 -23.72
CA MET A 118 19.21 36.13 -23.52
C MET A 118 17.97 35.31 -23.88
N ARG A 119 18.04 34.48 -24.93
CA ARG A 119 16.94 33.54 -25.29
C ARG A 119 16.72 32.48 -24.23
N GLN A 120 17.77 32.07 -23.52
CA GLN A 120 17.71 31.13 -22.40
C GLN A 120 17.35 31.81 -21.07
N GLY A 121 17.01 33.11 -21.06
CA GLY A 121 16.66 33.87 -19.86
C GLY A 121 17.85 34.24 -18.96
N ARG A 122 19.08 34.10 -19.45
CA ARG A 122 20.31 34.45 -18.72
C ARG A 122 20.83 35.82 -19.14
N ARG A 123 21.45 36.54 -18.19
CA ARG A 123 22.08 37.86 -18.45
C ARG A 123 23.40 37.68 -19.19
N CYS A 124 23.71 38.61 -20.08
CA CYS A 124 25.00 38.60 -20.76
C CYS A 124 26.13 38.99 -19.79
N PRO A 125 27.25 38.25 -19.79
CA PRO A 125 28.41 38.62 -19.00
C PRO A 125 29.02 39.93 -19.51
N ALA A 126 29.54 40.74 -18.59
CA ALA A 126 30.26 41.96 -18.93
C ALA A 126 31.52 41.62 -19.74
N PRO A 127 31.95 42.48 -20.69
CA PRO A 127 33.17 42.23 -21.43
C PRO A 127 34.35 42.16 -20.45
N ALA A 128 35.14 41.08 -20.54
CA ALA A 128 36.39 40.99 -19.77
C ALA A 128 37.30 42.16 -20.15
N ALA A 129 37.87 42.83 -19.15
CA ALA A 129 38.89 43.85 -19.38
C ALA A 129 40.04 43.22 -20.17
N ALA A 130 40.45 43.88 -21.25
CA ALA A 130 41.64 43.47 -21.98
C ALA A 130 42.86 43.48 -21.04
N PRO A 131 43.80 42.53 -21.17
CA PRO A 131 45.09 42.63 -20.48
C PRO A 131 45.86 43.89 -20.92
#